data_AF-A0AAW0DI31-F1
#
_entry.id   AF-A0AAW0DI31-F1
#
_cell.length_a   1.000
_cell.length_b   1.000
_cell.length_c   1.000
_cell.angle_alpha   90.00
_cell.angle_beta   90.00
_cell.angle_gamma   90.00
#
_symmetry.space_group_name_H-M   'P 1'
#
loop_
_entity.id
_entity.type
_entity.pdbx_description
1 polymer ?
#
loop_
_entity_poly.entity_id
_entity_poly.type
_entity_poly.pdbx_seq_one_letter_code
_entity_poly.pdbx_strand_id
1 'polypeptide(L)'
;MKPAHLFFVRTLIHHHDGGGKPSRILTTVLLSQIQPEDIIDISGSTRPNVGFLPSLHATHALQYIQCHAGKPVKFPQNTKGFLYFHSPGPTAPSSLYTIRFRRCGNVEEARSGGGEDLMLPNGRDPWEKNMRWMIKSGIVDALVQNGTITKPLTSRDLAIYDTLFNKKHKHMVYKPGQTFSILLNPTKRTDRYALFIVGDGEVVPLLMMGWDTLRERLAFKDTIQILLSEDATSRLKKGMILPHISVRSHYTRKPVGTPNGEDPLESAARILKKQM
;
A
#
# COMPACT_ATOMS: atom_id res chain seq x y z
N MET A 1 -29.61 -12.11 -7.58
CA MET A 1 -28.66 -12.50 -8.65
C MET A 1 -28.45 -11.34 -9.61
N LYS A 2 -27.19 -10.99 -9.89
CA LYS A 2 -26.74 -10.41 -11.17
C LYS A 2 -25.26 -10.77 -11.35
N PRO A 3 -24.91 -11.74 -12.21
CA PRO A 3 -23.54 -11.90 -12.67
C PRO A 3 -23.28 -10.93 -13.82
N ALA A 4 -22.52 -9.89 -13.53
CA ALA A 4 -21.76 -9.11 -14.50
C ALA A 4 -20.36 -8.95 -13.86
N HIS A 5 -19.25 -9.00 -14.58
CA HIS A 5 -19.04 -8.58 -15.97
C HIS A 5 -18.08 -9.53 -16.72
N LEU A 6 -18.48 -10.00 -17.91
CA LEU A 6 -17.60 -9.92 -19.09
C LEU A 6 -17.69 -8.44 -19.58
N PHE A 7 -16.75 -7.85 -20.34
CA PHE A 7 -16.10 -8.34 -21.57
C PHE A 7 -14.73 -7.68 -21.84
N PHE A 8 -13.99 -8.34 -22.74
CA PHE A 8 -12.81 -7.90 -23.50
C PHE A 8 -12.71 -6.41 -23.89
N VAL A 9 -11.46 -5.94 -24.10
CA VAL A 9 -11.15 -4.95 -25.14
C VAL A 9 -9.85 -5.28 -25.88
N ARG A 10 -9.84 -4.85 -27.15
CA ARG A 10 -8.81 -5.02 -28.18
C ARG A 10 -7.54 -4.22 -27.93
N THR A 11 -6.44 -4.73 -28.47
CA THR A 11 -5.25 -3.94 -28.79
C THR A 11 -5.62 -2.80 -29.76
N LEU A 12 -5.59 -1.55 -29.28
CA LEU A 12 -5.47 -0.39 -30.17
C LEU A 12 -4.00 -0.26 -30.59
N ILE A 13 -3.65 -0.95 -31.68
CA ILE A 13 -2.40 -0.65 -32.38
C ILE A 13 -2.59 0.70 -33.08
N HIS A 14 -2.19 1.79 -32.40
CA HIS A 14 -1.90 3.03 -33.10
C HIS A 14 -0.66 2.81 -33.96
N HIS A 15 -0.88 2.39 -35.21
CA HIS A 15 0.05 2.65 -36.30
C HIS A 15 0.06 4.17 -36.54
N HIS A 16 0.86 4.88 -35.74
CA HIS A 16 1.44 6.12 -36.20
C HIS A 16 2.67 5.77 -37.04
N ASP A 17 2.73 6.25 -38.28
CA ASP A 17 3.85 6.09 -39.23
C ASP A 17 5.14 6.83 -38.80
N GLY A 18 5.36 7.01 -37.49
CA GLY A 18 6.47 7.76 -36.92
C GLY A 18 6.90 7.22 -35.57
N GLY A 19 7.64 6.10 -35.56
CA GLY A 19 8.57 5.68 -34.49
C GLY A 19 8.01 5.46 -33.07
N GLY A 20 6.71 5.59 -32.85
CA GLY A 20 6.07 5.46 -31.54
C GLY A 20 6.13 4.03 -31.02
N LYS A 21 6.68 3.83 -29.82
CA LYS A 21 6.60 2.51 -29.16
C LYS A 21 5.14 2.17 -28.89
N PRO A 22 4.68 0.94 -29.19
CA PRO A 22 3.30 0.54 -28.96
C PRO A 22 2.97 0.62 -27.46
N SER A 23 1.92 1.35 -27.13
CA SER A 23 1.36 1.36 -25.78
C SER A 23 0.42 0.17 -25.61
N ARG A 24 0.62 -0.62 -24.55
CA ARG A 24 -0.28 -1.72 -24.19
C ARG A 24 -1.34 -1.24 -23.21
N ILE A 25 -2.61 -1.51 -23.48
CA ILE A 25 -3.72 -1.21 -22.56
C ILE A 25 -3.91 -2.42 -21.66
N LEU A 26 -3.90 -2.21 -20.35
CA LEU A 26 -4.20 -3.22 -19.35
C LEU A 26 -5.70 -3.24 -19.11
N THR A 27 -6.32 -4.35 -19.47
CA THR A 27 -7.77 -4.56 -19.43
C THR A 27 -8.25 -5.00 -18.07
N THR A 28 -7.42 -5.79 -17.36
CA THR A 28 -7.86 -6.49 -16.17
C THR A 28 -7.03 -6.14 -14.96
N VAL A 29 -7.72 -5.85 -13.86
CA VAL A 29 -7.11 -5.47 -12.58
C VAL A 29 -7.41 -6.51 -11.47
N LEU A 30 -8.20 -7.54 -11.81
CA LEU A 30 -8.61 -8.69 -10.98
C LEU A 30 -7.91 -9.98 -11.45
N LEU A 31 -7.25 -10.72 -10.53
CA LEU A 31 -6.46 -11.90 -10.89
C LEU A 31 -7.25 -13.01 -11.61
N SER A 32 -8.53 -13.19 -11.28
CA SER A 32 -9.37 -14.25 -11.85
C SER A 32 -9.74 -14.05 -13.32
N GLN A 33 -9.54 -12.85 -13.87
CA GLN A 33 -9.94 -12.47 -15.22
C GLN A 33 -8.74 -12.21 -16.16
N ILE A 34 -7.51 -12.30 -15.65
CA ILE A 34 -6.28 -11.92 -16.38
C ILE A 34 -6.12 -12.69 -17.69
N GLN A 35 -5.70 -12.01 -18.76
CA GLN A 35 -5.46 -12.57 -20.09
C GLN A 35 -3.97 -12.51 -20.50
N PRO A 36 -3.54 -13.23 -21.55
CA PRO A 36 -2.16 -13.17 -22.07
C PRO A 36 -1.68 -11.75 -22.38
N GLU A 37 -2.58 -10.88 -22.83
CA GLU A 37 -2.30 -9.50 -23.22
C GLU A 37 -2.02 -8.58 -22.01
N ASP A 38 -2.59 -8.90 -20.84
CA ASP A 38 -2.32 -8.19 -19.58
C ASP A 38 -0.89 -8.48 -19.06
N ILE A 39 -0.22 -9.53 -19.56
CA ILE A 39 1.18 -9.86 -19.26
C ILE A 39 2.11 -8.98 -20.10
N ILE A 40 2.72 -8.01 -19.46
CA ILE A 40 3.66 -7.05 -20.06
C ILE A 40 5.08 -7.30 -19.57
N ASP A 41 6.05 -7.07 -20.46
CA ASP A 41 7.47 -7.01 -20.10
C ASP A 41 7.89 -5.54 -20.05
N ILE A 42 8.41 -5.13 -18.89
CA ILE A 42 8.94 -3.78 -18.66
C ILE A 42 10.44 -3.77 -18.33
N SER A 43 11.12 -4.91 -18.51
CA SER A 43 12.54 -5.13 -18.21
C SER A 43 13.44 -4.06 -18.82
N GLY A 44 14.36 -3.51 -18.02
CA GLY A 44 15.35 -2.53 -18.47
C GLY A 44 14.80 -1.16 -18.92
N SER A 45 13.48 -0.97 -18.94
CA SER A 45 12.84 0.31 -19.25
C SER A 45 12.99 1.29 -18.09
N THR A 46 13.17 2.58 -18.35
CA THR A 46 13.15 3.61 -17.28
C THR A 46 11.74 4.14 -17.03
N ARG A 47 10.92 4.21 -18.09
CA ARG A 47 9.57 4.82 -18.10
C ARG A 47 8.67 4.12 -19.12
N PRO A 48 8.23 2.87 -18.90
CA PRO A 48 7.28 2.21 -19.78
C PRO A 48 5.92 2.91 -19.65
N ASN A 49 5.28 3.18 -20.78
CA ASN A 49 3.91 3.67 -20.83
C ASN A 49 2.96 2.47 -20.89
N VAL A 50 1.96 2.47 -20.02
CA VAL A 50 0.91 1.47 -20.01
C VAL A 50 -0.44 2.20 -19.99
N GLY A 51 -1.36 1.77 -20.85
CA GLY A 51 -2.76 2.16 -20.74
C GLY A 51 -3.42 1.42 -19.59
N PHE A 52 -4.39 2.04 -18.95
CA PHE A 52 -5.21 1.41 -17.91
C PHE A 52 -6.67 1.56 -18.29
N LEU A 53 -7.36 0.42 -18.42
CA LEU A 53 -8.77 0.33 -18.73
C LEU A 53 -9.15 0.96 -20.10
N PRO A 54 -10.02 0.29 -20.88
CA PRO A 54 -10.41 0.78 -22.21
C PRO A 54 -10.98 2.19 -22.24
N SER A 55 -11.82 2.51 -21.25
CA SER A 55 -12.59 3.75 -21.15
C SER A 55 -11.72 4.98 -20.90
N LEU A 56 -10.50 4.80 -20.38
CA LEU A 56 -9.64 5.92 -19.99
C LEU A 56 -8.94 6.55 -21.20
N HIS A 57 -8.74 5.80 -22.29
CA HIS A 57 -8.00 6.19 -23.50
C HIS A 57 -6.62 6.84 -23.27
N ALA A 58 -6.07 6.72 -22.05
CA ALA A 58 -4.86 7.38 -21.60
C ALA A 58 -3.76 6.37 -21.31
N THR A 59 -2.52 6.80 -21.49
CA THR A 59 -1.32 6.01 -21.18
C THR A 59 -0.55 6.68 -20.07
N HIS A 60 -0.01 5.89 -19.14
CA HIS A 60 0.63 6.41 -17.94
C HIS A 60 2.02 5.82 -17.79
N ALA A 61 3.00 6.71 -17.59
CA ALA A 61 4.37 6.32 -17.35
C ALA A 61 4.53 5.66 -15.97
N LEU A 62 4.92 4.39 -15.95
CA LEU A 62 5.44 3.77 -14.74
C LEU A 62 6.87 4.27 -14.49
N GLN A 63 7.31 4.23 -13.25
CA GLN A 63 8.64 4.67 -12.84
C GLN A 63 9.13 3.78 -11.72
N TYR A 64 10.33 3.23 -11.86
CA TYR A 64 11.04 2.54 -10.79
C TYR A 64 11.93 3.60 -10.11
N ILE A 65 11.64 3.96 -8.85
CA ILE A 65 12.28 5.10 -8.18
C ILE A 65 13.10 4.60 -7.00
N GLN A 66 14.36 5.03 -6.92
CA GLN A 66 15.19 4.79 -5.74
C GLN A 66 14.81 5.77 -4.62
N CYS A 67 14.37 5.23 -3.48
CA CYS A 67 13.68 5.95 -2.39
C CYS A 67 14.43 7.18 -1.81
N HIS A 68 15.74 7.31 -2.06
CA HIS A 68 16.59 8.37 -1.52
C HIS A 68 17.07 9.39 -2.56
N ALA A 69 16.98 9.08 -3.85
CA ALA A 69 17.51 9.94 -4.91
C ALA A 69 16.42 10.62 -5.76
N GLY A 70 15.18 10.11 -5.74
CA GLY A 70 14.08 10.59 -6.59
C GLY A 70 14.27 10.36 -8.09
N LYS A 71 15.48 9.99 -8.53
CA LYS A 71 15.83 9.67 -9.92
C LYS A 71 15.15 8.36 -10.33
N PRO A 72 14.44 8.33 -11.47
CA PRO A 72 14.00 7.08 -12.09
C PRO A 72 15.21 6.22 -12.47
N VAL A 73 15.19 4.98 -12.03
CA VAL A 73 16.12 3.92 -12.44
C VAL A 73 15.42 2.99 -13.42
N LYS A 74 16.18 2.14 -14.12
CA LYS A 74 15.60 1.10 -14.98
C LYS A 74 14.90 0.04 -14.12
N PHE A 75 13.73 -0.43 -14.57
CA PHE A 75 13.12 -1.65 -14.03
C PHE A 75 14.13 -2.82 -14.13
N PRO A 76 14.17 -3.74 -13.16
CA PRO A 76 15.08 -4.88 -13.18
C PRO A 76 14.94 -5.72 -14.46
N GLN A 77 15.97 -6.50 -14.80
CA GLN A 77 15.81 -7.52 -15.84
C GLN A 77 14.79 -8.58 -15.37
N ASN A 78 14.12 -9.22 -16.33
CA ASN A 78 13.06 -10.20 -16.09
C ASN A 78 11.86 -9.63 -15.29
N THR A 79 11.56 -8.34 -15.46
CA THR A 79 10.33 -7.72 -14.94
C THR A 79 9.19 -7.92 -15.96
N LYS A 80 8.79 -9.19 -16.12
CA LYS A 80 7.61 -9.62 -16.86
C LYS A 80 6.49 -9.94 -15.87
N GLY A 81 5.26 -9.55 -16.19
CA GLY A 81 4.11 -9.72 -15.28
C GLY A 81 2.98 -8.74 -15.57
N PHE A 82 2.17 -8.43 -14.56
CA PHE A 82 0.94 -7.64 -14.73
C PHE A 82 0.73 -6.63 -13.61
N LEU A 83 -0.12 -5.64 -13.86
CA LEU A 83 -0.59 -4.71 -12.83
C LEU A 83 -1.92 -5.21 -12.26
N TYR A 84 -2.08 -5.08 -10.94
CA TYR A 84 -3.31 -5.46 -10.24
C TYR A 84 -3.63 -4.47 -9.12
N PHE A 85 -4.89 -4.44 -8.70
CA PHE A 85 -5.36 -3.60 -7.62
C PHE A 85 -5.17 -4.34 -6.30
N HIS A 86 -4.42 -3.71 -5.40
CA HIS A 86 -4.14 -4.23 -4.09
C HIS A 86 -4.93 -3.46 -3.03
N SER A 87 -5.90 -4.17 -2.43
CA SER A 87 -6.45 -3.82 -1.13
C SER A 87 -5.74 -4.66 -0.06
N PRO A 88 -5.21 -4.05 1.02
CA PRO A 88 -4.62 -4.78 2.16
C PRO A 88 -5.61 -5.64 2.98
N GLY A 89 -6.91 -5.62 2.65
CA GLY A 89 -7.91 -6.51 3.23
C GLY A 89 -9.35 -6.00 3.08
N PRO A 90 -10.37 -6.82 3.38
CA PRO A 90 -11.78 -6.45 3.17
C PRO A 90 -12.23 -5.19 3.94
N THR A 91 -11.58 -4.90 5.06
CA THR A 91 -11.86 -3.75 5.94
C THR A 91 -10.84 -2.62 5.78
N ALA A 92 -9.91 -2.73 4.82
CA ALA A 92 -8.91 -1.71 4.56
C ALA A 92 -9.58 -0.44 4.04
N PRO A 93 -9.32 0.73 4.67
CA PRO A 93 -9.79 2.01 4.18
C PRO A 93 -9.40 2.22 2.74
N SER A 94 -10.28 2.88 1.99
CA SER A 94 -10.01 3.21 0.59
C SER A 94 -8.65 3.89 0.41
N SER A 95 -8.27 4.79 1.33
CA SER A 95 -6.97 5.48 1.41
C SER A 95 -5.71 4.59 1.35
N LEU A 96 -5.85 3.28 1.58
CA LEU A 96 -4.76 2.29 1.56
C LEU A 96 -4.68 1.52 0.24
N TYR A 97 -5.61 1.75 -0.69
CA TYR A 97 -5.64 1.06 -1.97
C TYR A 97 -4.49 1.53 -2.87
N THR A 98 -3.91 0.56 -3.58
CA THR A 98 -2.76 0.79 -4.47
C THR A 98 -2.89 -0.07 -5.72
N ILE A 99 -2.12 0.28 -6.75
CA ILE A 99 -1.85 -0.59 -7.89
C ILE A 99 -0.42 -1.11 -7.77
N ARG A 100 -0.24 -2.42 -7.87
CA ARG A 100 1.07 -3.08 -7.77
C ARG A 100 1.40 -3.82 -9.06
N PHE A 101 2.68 -4.08 -9.27
CA PHE A 101 3.14 -4.96 -10.34
C PHE A 101 3.52 -6.30 -9.76
N ARG A 102 2.91 -7.38 -10.25
CA ARG A 102 3.26 -8.76 -9.90
C ARG A 102 4.03 -9.38 -11.04
N ARG A 103 5.24 -9.88 -10.75
CA ARG A 103 6.08 -10.62 -11.69
C ARG A 103 5.56 -12.06 -11.81
N CYS A 104 5.44 -12.55 -13.03
CA CYS A 104 5.13 -13.94 -13.35
C CYS A 104 5.61 -14.28 -14.78
N GLY A 105 5.84 -15.56 -15.05
CA GLY A 105 6.26 -16.06 -16.36
C GLY A 105 5.12 -16.12 -17.38
N ASN A 106 3.91 -16.48 -16.93
CA ASN A 106 2.74 -16.72 -17.78
C ASN A 106 1.40 -16.41 -17.05
N VAL A 107 0.29 -16.71 -17.72
CA VAL A 107 -1.09 -16.43 -17.26
C VAL A 107 -1.56 -17.47 -16.25
N GLU A 108 -1.12 -18.72 -16.40
CA GLU A 108 -1.46 -19.86 -15.59
C GLU A 108 -0.94 -19.66 -14.15
N GLU A 109 0.32 -19.24 -14.03
CA GLU A 109 0.94 -18.82 -12.77
C GLU A 109 0.17 -17.66 -12.13
N ALA A 110 -0.18 -16.62 -12.91
CA ALA A 110 -0.95 -15.49 -12.42
C ALA A 110 -2.33 -15.88 -11.89
N ARG A 111 -3.07 -16.71 -12.64
CA ARG A 111 -4.41 -17.21 -12.25
C ARG A 111 -4.37 -18.14 -11.03
N SER A 112 -3.28 -18.90 -10.86
CA SER A 112 -3.06 -19.72 -9.66
C SER A 112 -2.69 -18.90 -8.40
N GLY A 113 -2.56 -17.58 -8.52
CA GLY A 113 -2.11 -16.70 -7.43
C GLY A 113 -0.60 -16.73 -7.17
N GLY A 114 0.16 -17.37 -8.06
CA GLY A 114 1.62 -17.42 -8.05
C GLY A 114 2.28 -16.07 -8.39
N GLY A 115 3.57 -16.14 -8.73
CA GLY A 115 4.39 -14.95 -8.92
C GLY A 115 4.70 -14.20 -7.62
N GLU A 116 5.45 -13.11 -7.75
CA GLU A 116 5.88 -12.26 -6.62
C GLU A 116 5.74 -10.78 -6.96
N ASP A 117 5.41 -9.95 -5.98
CA ASP A 117 5.34 -8.51 -6.18
C ASP A 117 6.74 -7.99 -6.61
N LEU A 118 6.78 -7.05 -7.56
CA LEU A 118 8.00 -6.32 -7.89
C LEU A 118 8.40 -5.49 -6.66
N MET A 119 9.58 -5.72 -6.08
CA MET A 119 10.05 -4.94 -4.94
C MET A 119 10.66 -3.61 -5.39
N LEU A 120 10.55 -2.56 -4.58
CA LEU A 120 11.31 -1.31 -4.75
C LEU A 120 12.83 -1.56 -4.71
N PRO A 121 13.68 -0.64 -5.20
CA PRO A 121 15.14 -0.78 -5.15
C PRO A 121 15.74 -0.94 -3.75
N ASN A 122 14.96 -0.74 -2.69
CA ASN A 122 15.37 -0.97 -1.31
C ASN A 122 15.23 -2.44 -0.86
N GLY A 123 14.58 -3.29 -1.65
CA GLY A 123 14.29 -4.70 -1.36
C GLY A 123 13.32 -4.95 -0.20
N ARG A 124 12.67 -3.92 0.35
CA ARG A 124 11.84 -4.00 1.57
C ARG A 124 10.35 -3.91 1.30
N ASP A 125 9.96 -3.00 0.41
CA ASP A 125 8.57 -2.69 0.14
C ASP A 125 8.21 -3.04 -1.31
N PRO A 126 7.02 -3.59 -1.59
CA PRO A 126 6.51 -3.72 -2.94
C PRO A 126 6.48 -2.37 -3.67
N TRP A 127 6.80 -2.40 -4.96
CA TRP A 127 6.57 -1.29 -5.87
C TRP A 127 5.07 -1.10 -6.04
N GLU A 128 4.62 0.13 -5.79
CA GLU A 128 3.21 0.48 -5.85
C GLU A 128 2.99 1.89 -6.42
N LYS A 129 1.89 2.02 -7.16
CA LYS A 129 1.25 3.29 -7.47
C LYS A 129 0.18 3.56 -6.43
N ASN A 130 0.36 4.66 -5.73
CA ASN A 130 -0.49 5.06 -4.63
C ASN A 130 -1.76 5.79 -5.07
N MET A 131 -2.68 5.97 -4.12
CA MET A 131 -3.94 6.72 -4.26
C MET A 131 -3.80 8.06 -5.00
N ARG A 132 -2.88 8.93 -4.56
CA ARG A 132 -2.70 10.26 -5.18
C ARG A 132 -2.37 10.15 -6.67
N TRP A 133 -1.60 9.14 -7.07
CA TRP A 133 -1.33 8.87 -8.48
C TRP A 133 -2.58 8.32 -9.19
N MET A 134 -3.33 7.39 -8.58
CA MET A 134 -4.53 6.81 -9.18
C MET A 134 -5.67 7.82 -9.39
N ILE A 135 -5.83 8.79 -8.46
CA ILE A 135 -6.78 9.90 -8.61
C ILE A 135 -6.34 10.80 -9.77
N LYS A 136 -5.07 11.22 -9.80
CA LYS A 136 -4.54 12.10 -10.85
C LYS A 136 -4.50 11.47 -12.24
N SER A 137 -4.56 10.15 -12.34
CA SER A 137 -4.62 9.44 -13.62
C SER A 137 -6.05 9.16 -14.10
N GLY A 138 -7.09 9.45 -13.32
CA GLY A 138 -8.48 9.08 -13.65
C GLY A 138 -8.79 7.58 -13.51
N ILE A 139 -7.81 6.77 -13.08
CA ILE A 139 -7.99 5.31 -12.91
C ILE A 139 -9.04 5.00 -11.85
N VAL A 140 -9.16 5.86 -10.83
CA VAL A 140 -10.15 5.71 -9.76
C VAL A 140 -11.57 5.74 -10.30
N ASP A 141 -11.89 6.69 -11.17
CA ASP A 141 -13.23 6.83 -11.75
C ASP A 141 -13.57 5.60 -12.60
N ALA A 142 -12.60 5.10 -13.36
CA ALA A 142 -12.75 3.89 -14.15
C ALA A 142 -12.88 2.61 -13.27
N LEU A 143 -12.20 2.52 -12.12
CA LEU A 143 -12.38 1.44 -11.14
C LEU A 143 -13.74 1.49 -10.45
N VAL A 144 -14.32 2.69 -10.25
CA VAL A 144 -15.67 2.89 -9.70
C VAL A 144 -16.73 2.55 -10.75
N GLN A 145 -16.58 3.01 -12.00
CA GLN A 145 -17.46 2.66 -13.12
C GLN A 145 -17.53 1.14 -13.35
N ASN A 146 -16.40 0.45 -13.20
CA ASN A 146 -16.30 -1.01 -13.31
C ASN A 146 -16.67 -1.76 -12.02
N GLY A 147 -17.21 -1.09 -11.00
CA GLY A 147 -17.65 -1.70 -9.74
C GLY A 147 -16.55 -2.35 -8.88
N THR A 148 -15.27 -2.14 -9.23
CA THR A 148 -14.11 -2.67 -8.47
C THR A 148 -13.95 -1.93 -7.14
N ILE A 149 -14.30 -0.64 -7.10
CA ILE A 149 -14.41 0.14 -5.87
C ILE A 149 -15.86 0.64 -5.74
N THR A 150 -16.49 0.38 -4.60
CA THR A 150 -17.91 0.70 -4.36
C THR A 150 -18.18 2.17 -4.01
N LYS A 151 -17.15 2.94 -3.64
CA LYS A 151 -17.22 4.36 -3.27
C LYS A 151 -16.17 5.14 -4.06
N PRO A 152 -16.51 6.29 -4.66
CA PRO A 152 -15.51 7.18 -5.23
C PRO A 152 -14.56 7.69 -4.13
N LEU A 153 -13.30 7.87 -4.48
CA LEU A 153 -12.33 8.46 -3.56
C LEU A 153 -12.57 9.96 -3.44
N THR A 154 -12.53 10.45 -2.21
CA THR A 154 -12.83 11.84 -1.90
C THR A 154 -11.55 12.66 -1.70
N SER A 155 -11.67 13.99 -1.76
CA SER A 155 -10.61 14.92 -1.32
C SER A 155 -10.14 14.65 0.12
N ARG A 156 -10.99 14.03 0.94
CA ARG A 156 -10.69 13.64 2.32
C ARG A 156 -9.82 12.38 2.39
N ASP A 157 -10.06 11.39 1.52
CA ASP A 157 -9.17 10.21 1.39
C ASP A 157 -7.79 10.63 0.88
N LEU A 158 -7.74 11.60 -0.05
CA LEU A 158 -6.48 12.21 -0.49
C LEU A 158 -5.78 12.99 0.64
N ALA A 159 -6.51 13.74 1.47
CA ALA A 159 -5.91 14.44 2.62
C ALA A 159 -5.37 13.48 3.69
N ILE A 160 -6.05 12.35 3.91
CA ILE A 160 -5.58 11.25 4.76
C ILE A 160 -4.31 10.63 4.17
N TYR A 161 -4.34 10.28 2.89
CA TYR A 161 -3.18 9.78 2.16
C TYR A 161 -2.00 10.76 2.26
N ASP A 162 -2.20 12.05 2.07
CA ASP A 162 -1.16 13.07 2.14
C ASP A 162 -0.57 13.21 3.56
N THR A 163 -1.42 13.11 4.59
CA THR A 163 -1.02 13.12 6.01
C THR A 163 -0.16 11.91 6.35
N LEU A 164 -0.58 10.73 5.91
CA LEU A 164 0.13 9.47 6.08
C LEU A 164 1.46 9.49 5.33
N PHE A 165 1.44 9.76 4.03
CA PHE A 165 2.56 9.43 3.16
C PHE A 165 3.71 10.44 3.14
N ASN A 166 3.52 11.66 3.67
CA ASN A 166 4.57 12.68 3.80
C ASN A 166 5.56 12.46 4.98
N LYS A 167 5.37 11.46 5.86
CA LYS A 167 6.26 11.19 7.00
C LYS A 167 7.36 10.15 6.65
N LYS A 168 8.47 10.11 7.41
CA LYS A 168 9.59 9.17 7.16
C LYS A 168 9.42 7.79 7.82
N HIS A 169 8.62 7.70 8.88
CA HIS A 169 8.31 6.45 9.58
C HIS A 169 6.80 6.39 9.79
N LYS A 170 6.17 5.29 9.38
CA LYS A 170 4.72 5.10 9.42
C LYS A 170 4.45 3.67 9.85
N HIS A 171 3.65 3.51 10.88
CA HIS A 171 2.93 2.27 11.12
C HIS A 171 1.45 2.59 11.00
N MET A 172 0.72 1.76 10.27
CA MET A 172 -0.64 2.06 9.85
C MET A 172 -1.52 0.88 10.26
N VAL A 173 -2.47 1.13 11.14
CA VAL A 173 -3.36 0.10 11.69
C VAL A 173 -4.79 0.44 11.30
N TYR A 174 -5.44 -0.49 10.63
CA TYR A 174 -6.77 -0.33 10.06
C TYR A 174 -7.71 -1.51 10.37
N LYS A 175 -7.26 -2.44 11.23
CA LYS A 175 -8.10 -3.50 11.79
C LYS A 175 -7.56 -3.95 13.15
N PRO A 176 -8.43 -4.38 14.08
CA PRO A 176 -8.00 -5.19 15.22
C PRO A 176 -7.25 -6.45 14.76
N GLY A 177 -6.33 -6.96 15.57
CA GLY A 177 -5.54 -8.15 15.25
C GLY A 177 -4.34 -7.89 14.34
N GLN A 178 -4.17 -6.67 13.81
CA GLN A 178 -3.16 -6.38 12.79
C GLN A 178 -1.74 -6.42 13.38
N THR A 179 -0.85 -7.14 12.69
CA THR A 179 0.59 -7.11 12.91
C THR A 179 1.26 -6.02 12.09
N PHE A 180 2.24 -5.33 12.66
CA PHE A 180 3.10 -4.37 11.98
C PHE A 180 4.50 -4.37 12.60
N SER A 181 5.54 -4.15 11.77
CA SER A 181 6.92 -4.10 12.27
C SER A 181 7.38 -2.68 12.53
N ILE A 182 7.88 -2.40 13.73
CA ILE A 182 8.52 -1.14 14.11
C ILE A 182 10.05 -1.33 14.08
N LEU A 183 10.76 -0.41 13.43
CA LEU A 183 12.21 -0.26 13.58
C LEU A 183 12.46 0.69 14.77
N LEU A 184 13.13 0.20 15.81
CA LEU A 184 13.51 1.01 16.96
C LEU A 184 15.00 1.37 16.92
N ASN A 185 15.31 2.60 17.29
CA ASN A 185 16.68 2.98 17.63
C ASN A 185 16.84 3.11 19.16
N PRO A 186 17.37 2.09 19.85
CA PRO A 186 17.49 2.12 21.32
C PRO A 186 18.44 3.21 21.83
N THR A 187 19.34 3.73 20.99
CA THR A 187 20.26 4.82 21.36
C THR A 187 19.57 6.19 21.41
N LYS A 188 18.39 6.33 20.77
CA LYS A 188 17.66 7.60 20.67
C LYS A 188 16.39 7.56 21.53
N ARG A 189 16.55 7.83 22.83
CA ARG A 189 15.42 7.96 23.77
C ARG A 189 14.38 9.03 23.38
N THR A 190 14.72 9.95 22.47
CA THR A 190 13.84 11.03 21.99
C THR A 190 13.24 10.80 20.61
N ASP A 191 13.45 9.64 19.97
CA ASP A 191 12.91 9.37 18.64
C ASP A 191 11.37 9.41 18.65
N ARG A 192 10.79 10.02 17.61
CA ARG A 192 9.34 10.18 17.45
C ARG A 192 8.76 9.02 16.67
N TYR A 193 7.95 8.22 17.34
CA TYR A 193 7.17 7.15 16.73
C TYR A 193 5.78 7.68 16.35
N ALA A 194 5.39 7.46 15.10
CA ALA A 194 4.08 7.84 14.57
C ALA A 194 3.34 6.58 14.12
N LEU A 195 2.35 6.18 14.93
CA LEU A 195 1.38 5.14 14.61
C LEU A 195 0.10 5.84 14.15
N PHE A 196 -0.43 5.47 12.99
CA PHE A 196 -1.65 6.04 12.43
C PHE A 196 -2.75 4.99 12.46
N ILE A 197 -3.86 5.33 13.09
CA ILE A 197 -5.07 4.53 13.04
C ILE A 197 -5.93 5.05 11.89
N VAL A 198 -6.26 4.20 10.92
CA VAL A 198 -6.86 4.61 9.64
C VAL A 198 -8.20 3.91 9.45
N GLY A 199 -9.24 4.71 9.21
CA GLY A 199 -10.59 4.29 8.86
C GLY A 199 -11.05 4.90 7.54
N ASP A 200 -12.22 4.48 7.06
CA ASP A 200 -12.91 5.13 5.93
C ASP A 200 -13.12 6.63 6.23
N GLY A 201 -12.40 7.50 5.53
CA GLY A 201 -12.46 8.94 5.76
C GLY A 201 -11.99 9.41 7.15
N GLU A 202 -11.29 8.58 7.95
CA GLU A 202 -10.78 8.99 9.27
C GLU A 202 -9.30 8.61 9.45
N VAL A 203 -8.49 9.49 10.03
CA VAL A 203 -7.12 9.18 10.44
C VAL A 203 -6.82 9.79 11.80
N VAL A 204 -6.26 9.00 12.71
CA VAL A 204 -5.86 9.44 14.06
C VAL A 204 -4.37 9.17 14.24
N PRO A 205 -3.52 10.22 14.32
CA PRO A 205 -2.10 10.07 14.61
C PRO A 205 -1.87 9.86 16.11
N LEU A 206 -1.37 8.69 16.47
CA LEU A 206 -0.82 8.38 17.78
C LEU A 206 0.68 8.70 17.76
N LEU A 207 1.02 9.93 18.15
CA LEU A 207 2.39 10.40 18.30
C LEU A 207 2.95 10.00 19.67
N MET A 208 4.11 9.36 19.67
CA MET A 208 4.77 8.85 20.88
C MET A 208 6.24 9.27 20.89
N MET A 209 6.70 9.78 22.02
CA MET A 209 8.07 10.27 22.23
C MET A 209 8.87 9.19 22.96
N GLY A 210 9.87 8.61 22.30
CA GLY A 210 10.77 7.65 22.94
C GLY A 210 10.21 6.24 23.11
N TRP A 211 11.11 5.33 23.49
CA TRP A 211 10.78 3.91 23.63
C TRP A 211 9.91 3.63 24.85
N ASP A 212 10.15 4.29 25.97
CA ASP A 212 9.43 3.99 27.22
C ASP A 212 7.96 4.41 27.11
N THR A 213 7.65 5.59 26.58
CA THR A 213 6.26 5.99 26.30
C THR A 213 5.58 5.14 25.22
N LEU A 214 6.34 4.66 24.21
CA LEU A 214 5.82 3.68 23.25
C LEU A 214 5.47 2.37 23.99
N ARG A 215 6.40 1.83 24.77
CA ARG A 215 6.19 0.61 25.56
C ARG A 215 5.03 0.77 26.53
N GLU A 216 4.94 1.84 27.30
CA GLU A 216 3.83 2.11 28.23
C GLU A 216 2.49 2.16 27.50
N ARG A 217 2.37 2.96 26.42
CA ARG A 217 1.11 3.09 25.66
C ARG A 217 0.69 1.81 24.95
N LEU A 218 1.63 0.91 24.64
CA LEU A 218 1.33 -0.42 24.10
C LEU A 218 1.08 -1.46 25.20
N ALA A 219 1.79 -1.40 26.34
CA ALA A 219 1.77 -2.40 27.42
C ALA A 219 0.69 -2.13 28.48
N PHE A 220 0.11 -0.93 28.56
CA PHE A 220 -1.02 -0.62 29.46
C PHE A 220 -2.33 -1.34 29.07
N LYS A 221 -2.29 -2.25 28.09
CA LYS A 221 -3.44 -2.99 27.59
C LYS A 221 -3.00 -4.40 27.21
N ASP A 222 -3.75 -5.42 27.63
CA ASP A 222 -3.49 -6.87 27.43
C ASP A 222 -3.61 -7.35 25.97
N THR A 223 -3.43 -6.42 25.05
CA THR A 223 -3.90 -6.48 23.68
C THR A 223 -2.80 -6.19 22.68
N ILE A 224 -1.63 -5.68 23.11
CA ILE A 224 -0.52 -5.45 22.19
C ILE A 224 0.66 -6.38 22.50
N GLN A 225 0.77 -7.46 21.71
CA GLN A 225 1.89 -8.39 21.81
C GLN A 225 3.10 -7.86 21.03
N ILE A 226 4.20 -7.65 21.75
CA ILE A 226 5.51 -7.28 21.19
C ILE A 226 6.30 -8.57 20.96
N LEU A 227 6.39 -9.00 19.70
CA LEU A 227 7.18 -10.14 19.26
C LEU A 227 8.57 -9.65 18.82
N LEU A 228 9.56 -9.93 19.65
CA LEU A 228 10.98 -9.81 19.28
C LEU A 228 11.38 -11.01 18.42
N SER A 229 12.15 -10.80 17.36
CA SER A 229 12.85 -11.93 16.72
C SER A 229 13.95 -12.46 17.65
N GLU A 230 14.38 -13.71 17.44
CA GLU A 230 15.47 -14.30 18.25
C GLU A 230 16.78 -13.51 18.10
N ASP A 231 17.09 -13.04 16.89
CA ASP A 231 18.21 -12.14 16.60
C ASP A 231 18.07 -10.79 17.36
N ALA A 232 16.87 -10.21 17.40
CA ALA A 232 16.62 -8.99 18.18
C ALA A 232 16.86 -9.21 19.69
N THR A 233 16.44 -10.35 20.25
CA THR A 233 16.64 -10.68 21.67
C THR A 233 18.13 -10.89 22.01
N SER A 234 18.90 -11.52 21.11
CA SER A 234 20.35 -11.69 21.24
C SER A 234 21.10 -10.35 21.19
N ARG A 235 20.69 -9.45 20.28
CA ARG A 235 21.26 -8.10 20.12
C ARG A 235 20.93 -7.15 21.27
N LEU A 236 19.72 -7.24 21.84
CA LEU A 236 19.31 -6.50 23.03
C LEU A 236 20.27 -6.74 24.20
N LYS A 237 20.65 -8.00 24.44
CA LYS A 237 21.62 -8.38 25.48
C LYS A 237 23.05 -7.86 25.22
N LYS A 238 23.35 -7.43 23.98
CA LYS A 238 24.66 -6.89 23.54
C LYS A 238 24.67 -5.37 23.33
N GLY A 239 23.58 -4.67 23.66
CA GLY A 239 23.45 -3.22 23.46
C GLY A 239 23.44 -2.76 21.99
N MET A 240 23.18 -3.67 21.04
CA MET A 240 23.23 -3.39 19.60
C MET A 240 21.90 -2.87 19.06
N ILE A 241 21.95 -2.18 17.91
CA ILE A 241 20.75 -1.70 17.20
C ILE A 241 19.86 -2.89 16.82
N LEU A 242 18.57 -2.78 17.13
CA LEU A 242 17.56 -3.79 16.84
C LEU A 242 17.09 -3.70 15.38
N PRO A 243 17.16 -4.79 14.59
CA PRO A 243 16.74 -4.72 13.19
C PRO A 243 15.22 -4.63 13.03
N HIS A 244 14.42 -5.44 13.76
CA HIS A 244 12.96 -5.43 13.65
C HIS A 244 12.27 -5.90 14.94
N ILE A 245 11.11 -5.31 15.25
CA ILE A 245 10.16 -5.77 16.27
C ILE A 245 8.78 -5.84 15.64
N SER A 246 8.10 -6.98 15.75
CA SER A 246 6.71 -7.13 15.28
C SER A 246 5.74 -6.84 16.43
N VAL A 247 4.69 -6.09 16.16
CA VAL A 247 3.71 -5.60 17.13
C VAL A 247 2.32 -5.99 16.63
N ARG A 248 1.58 -6.77 17.42
CA ARG A 248 0.22 -7.23 17.09
C ARG A 248 -0.80 -6.46 17.93
N SER A 249 -1.76 -5.77 17.32
CA SER A 249 -2.82 -5.06 18.06
C SER A 249 -4.03 -5.93 18.38
N HIS A 250 -4.70 -5.64 19.49
CA HIS A 250 -6.09 -5.97 19.83
C HIS A 250 -6.64 -4.72 20.58
N TYR A 251 -7.85 -4.72 21.18
CA TYR A 251 -8.39 -3.46 21.74
C TYR A 251 -9.21 -3.56 23.05
N THR A 252 -8.83 -2.72 24.04
CA THR A 252 -9.61 -2.28 25.24
C THR A 252 -9.22 -0.82 25.66
N ARG A 253 -9.96 -0.15 26.56
CA ARG A 253 -9.88 1.32 26.91
C ARG A 253 -8.61 1.72 27.73
N LYS A 254 -8.21 2.99 27.98
CA LYS A 254 -8.62 4.36 27.53
C LYS A 254 -7.34 5.14 27.06
N PRO A 255 -6.71 6.15 27.76
CA PRO A 255 -7.15 7.54 28.08
C PRO A 255 -6.27 8.75 27.59
N VAL A 256 -6.92 9.94 27.55
CA VAL A 256 -6.47 11.38 27.56
C VAL A 256 -6.13 12.14 26.24
N GLY A 257 -7.16 12.83 25.71
CA GLY A 257 -7.22 14.26 25.33
C GLY A 257 -6.60 14.80 24.01
N THR A 258 -7.43 15.09 22.99
CA THR A 258 -7.15 16.02 21.85
C THR A 258 -8.42 16.82 21.42
N PRO A 259 -8.56 17.49 20.24
CA PRO A 259 -8.96 18.91 20.19
C PRO A 259 -10.48 19.16 20.28
N ASN A 260 -11.30 18.11 20.24
CA ASN A 260 -12.73 18.15 20.59
C ASN A 260 -12.98 17.72 22.04
N GLY A 261 -11.94 17.63 22.86
CA GLY A 261 -11.90 16.87 24.12
C GLY A 261 -11.67 15.36 23.94
N GLU A 262 -12.02 14.78 22.78
CA GLU A 262 -11.87 13.34 22.53
C GLU A 262 -10.39 12.91 22.54
N ASP A 263 -10.10 11.85 23.30
CA ASP A 263 -8.79 11.20 23.39
C ASP A 263 -8.43 10.49 22.08
N PRO A 264 -7.21 10.66 21.52
CA PRO A 264 -6.78 9.92 20.34
C PRO A 264 -6.94 8.40 20.47
N LEU A 265 -6.79 7.84 21.67
CA LEU A 265 -7.00 6.40 21.88
C LEU A 265 -8.50 6.03 21.82
N GLU A 266 -9.41 6.94 22.18
CA GLU A 266 -10.86 6.77 22.00
C GLU A 266 -11.31 6.99 20.56
N SER A 267 -10.80 8.02 19.87
CA SER A 267 -11.05 8.22 18.43
C SER A 267 -10.54 7.02 17.62
N ALA A 268 -9.35 6.50 17.95
CA ALA A 268 -8.79 5.27 17.37
C ALA A 268 -9.67 4.05 17.61
N ALA A 269 -10.14 3.85 18.85
CA ALA A 269 -11.05 2.77 19.21
C ALA A 269 -12.34 2.81 18.40
N ARG A 270 -12.92 4.01 18.30
CA ARG A 270 -14.15 4.29 17.56
C ARG A 270 -13.99 3.99 16.08
N ILE A 271 -12.83 4.31 15.49
CA ILE A 271 -12.49 3.95 14.10
C ILE A 271 -12.40 2.43 13.93
N LEU A 272 -11.57 1.75 14.73
CA LEU A 272 -11.36 0.30 14.59
C LEU A 272 -12.65 -0.49 14.85
N LYS A 273 -13.53 -0.04 15.74
CA LYS A 273 -14.84 -0.66 15.99
C LYS A 273 -15.82 -0.51 14.83
N LYS A 274 -15.71 0.54 14.00
CA LYS A 274 -16.52 0.68 12.76
C LYS A 274 -16.06 -0.26 11.64
N GLN A 275 -14.90 -0.89 11.78
CA GLN A 275 -14.29 -1.80 10.80
C GLN A 275 -14.43 -3.28 11.20
N MET A 276 -15.23 -3.57 12.23
CA MET A 276 -15.66 -4.91 12.65
C MET A 276 -17.06 -5.18 12.11
#